data_AF-A0A9D8PNT8-F1
#
_entry.id   AF-A0A9D8PNT8-F1
#
_cell.length_a   1.000
_cell.length_b   1.000
_cell.length_c   1.000
_cell.angle_alpha   90.00
_cell.angle_beta   90.00
_cell.angle_gamma   90.00
#
_symmetry.space_group_name_H-M   'P 1'
#
loop_
_entity.id
_entity.type
_entity.pdbx_description
1 polymer ?
#
loop_
_entity_poly.entity_id
_entity_poly.type
_entity_poly.pdbx_seq_one_letter_code
_entity_poly.pdbx_strand_id
1 'polypeptide(L)'
;MNGDALLYTGSFMIAFWGLAHIVMTKKIVDDFKLESIDKRRVLTMEWVTEGLTLCFIGGLVVVVTVWGGSKSPASIVVYRSSTVMLVIMAVLSLFTGARTPAVPYKICPPLFMTVAALYFLGSLF
;
A
#
# COMPACT_ATOMS: atom_id res chain seq x y z
N MET A 1 -4.77 12.07 -20.50
CA MET A 1 -3.79 11.87 -19.41
C MET A 1 -2.90 10.71 -19.80
N ASN A 2 -1.59 10.80 -19.57
CA ASN A 2 -0.67 9.70 -19.88
C ASN A 2 -0.79 8.62 -18.80
N GLY A 3 -1.12 7.38 -19.16
CA GLY A 3 -1.29 6.27 -18.21
C GLY A 3 -0.06 6.06 -17.32
N ASP A 4 1.13 6.17 -17.91
CA ASP A 4 2.42 6.10 -17.22
C ASP A 4 2.52 7.11 -16.06
N ALA A 5 2.03 8.34 -16.24
CA ALA A 5 2.09 9.35 -15.18
C ALA A 5 1.25 8.93 -13.98
N LEU A 6 0.07 8.35 -14.21
CA LEU A 6 -0.79 7.84 -13.14
C LEU A 6 -0.14 6.66 -12.40
N LEU A 7 0.48 5.75 -13.16
CA LEU A 7 1.20 4.61 -12.60
C LEU A 7 2.37 5.08 -11.73
N TYR A 8 3.20 6.00 -12.21
CA TYR A 8 4.31 6.55 -11.43
C TYR A 8 3.86 7.32 -10.19
N THR A 9 2.81 8.13 -10.30
CA THR A 9 2.25 8.85 -9.15
C THR A 9 1.73 7.89 -8.09
N GLY A 10 0.93 6.90 -8.48
CA GLY A 10 0.41 5.88 -7.56
C GLY A 10 1.53 5.10 -6.88
N SER A 11 2.58 4.74 -7.63
CA SER A 11 3.74 4.01 -7.11
C SER A 11 4.55 4.80 -6.11
N PHE A 12 4.79 6.09 -6.38
CA PHE A 12 5.48 6.93 -5.43
C PHE A 12 4.67 7.11 -4.14
N MET A 13 3.36 7.35 -4.26
CA MET A 13 2.46 7.49 -3.11
C MET A 13 2.46 6.24 -2.23
N ILE A 14 2.31 5.05 -2.81
CA ILE A 14 2.20 3.81 -2.05
C ILE A 14 3.52 3.37 -1.45
N ALA A 15 4.64 3.55 -2.17
CA ALA A 15 5.97 3.25 -1.66
C ALA A 15 6.35 4.20 -0.53
N PHE A 16 6.06 5.51 -0.68
CA PHE A 16 6.28 6.48 0.39
C PHE A 16 5.48 6.13 1.64
N TRP A 17 4.21 5.74 1.49
CA TRP A 17 3.39 5.30 2.61
C TRP A 17 3.89 4.00 3.26
N GLY A 18 4.43 3.08 2.46
CA GLY A 18 5.10 1.87 2.96
C GLY A 18 6.36 2.17 3.78
N LEU A 19 7.19 3.12 3.32
CA LEU A 19 8.33 3.61 4.10
C LEU A 19 7.89 4.27 5.40
N ALA A 20 6.80 5.05 5.36
CA ALA A 20 6.23 5.66 6.55
C ALA A 20 5.78 4.61 7.58
N HIS A 21 5.22 3.46 7.17
CA HIS A 21 4.93 2.35 8.07
C HIS A 21 6.20 1.88 8.78
N ILE A 22 7.24 1.54 8.02
CA ILE A 22 8.49 1.00 8.55
C ILE A 22 9.13 1.97 9.54
N VAL A 23 9.26 3.25 9.18
CA VAL A 23 9.86 4.29 10.02
C VAL A 23 9.05 4.54 11.30
N MET A 24 7.71 4.50 11.21
CA MET A 24 6.84 4.80 12.34
C MET A 24 6.57 3.60 13.26
N THR A 25 7.04 2.40 12.90
CA THR A 25 6.76 1.14 13.62
C THR A 25 6.91 1.26 15.12
N LYS A 26 8.06 1.76 15.61
CA LYS A 26 8.34 1.87 17.04
C LYS A 26 7.30 2.74 17.75
N LYS A 27 7.01 3.91 17.17
CA LYS A 27 6.04 4.86 17.73
C LYS A 27 4.63 4.24 17.79
N ILE A 28 4.19 3.57 16.72
CA ILE A 28 2.87 2.93 16.69
C ILE A 28 2.77 1.81 17.72
N VAL A 29 3.76 0.93 17.79
CA VAL A 29 3.74 -0.18 18.74
C VAL A 29 3.72 0.32 20.20
N ASP A 30 4.45 1.39 20.50
CA ASP A 30 4.47 2.00 21.82
C ASP A 30 3.15 2.70 22.17
N ASP A 31 2.50 3.37 21.20
CA ASP A 31 1.21 4.06 21.39
C ASP A 31 0.07 3.09 21.78
N PHE A 32 0.14 1.82 21.35
CA PHE A 32 -0.86 0.80 21.72
C PHE A 32 -0.72 0.30 23.16
N LYS A 33 0.33 0.69 23.91
CA LYS A 33 0.54 0.36 25.34
C LYS A 33 0.29 -1.13 25.68
N LEU A 34 0.68 -2.04 24.79
CA LEU A 34 0.46 -3.47 24.96
C LEU A 34 1.32 -4.01 26.11
N GLU A 35 0.70 -4.76 27.03
CA GLU A 35 1.36 -5.37 28.20
C GLU A 35 2.16 -6.64 27.85
N SER A 36 1.69 -7.41 26.87
CA SER A 36 2.34 -8.65 26.44
C SER A 36 3.38 -8.40 25.33
N ILE A 37 4.56 -8.98 25.50
CA ILE A 37 5.63 -8.96 24.49
C ILE A 37 5.21 -9.64 23.18
N ASP A 38 4.40 -10.68 23.25
CA ASP A 38 3.94 -11.42 22.06
C ASP A 38 2.98 -10.56 21.24
N LYS A 39 2.04 -9.86 21.89
CA LYS A 39 1.16 -8.90 21.21
C LYS A 39 1.94 -7.78 20.53
N ARG A 40 2.99 -7.27 21.20
CA ARG A 40 3.89 -6.25 20.62
C ARG A 40 4.62 -6.77 19.38
N ARG A 41 5.15 -7.99 19.44
CA ARG A 41 5.83 -8.64 18.31
C ARG A 41 4.89 -8.87 17.12
N VAL A 42 3.67 -9.35 17.36
CA VAL A 42 2.66 -9.54 16.31
C VAL A 42 2.29 -8.21 15.66
N LEU A 43 1.98 -7.17 16.46
CA LEU A 43 1.66 -5.84 15.92
C LEU A 43 2.83 -5.26 15.11
N THR A 44 4.06 -5.45 15.59
CA THR A 44 5.27 -5.01 14.87
C THR A 44 5.39 -5.73 13.52
N MET A 45 5.20 -7.06 13.52
CA MET A 45 5.28 -7.88 12.31
C MET A 45 4.20 -7.49 11.31
N GLU A 46 2.94 -7.34 11.73
CA GLU A 46 1.83 -6.94 10.86
C GLU A 46 2.09 -5.57 10.23
N TRP A 47 2.49 -4.59 11.05
CA TRP A 47 2.74 -3.22 10.61
C TRP A 47 3.93 -3.12 9.63
N VAL A 48 5.03 -3.82 9.92
CA VAL A 48 6.19 -3.88 9.02
C VAL A 48 5.87 -4.64 7.74
N THR A 49 5.12 -5.73 7.83
CA THR A 49 4.72 -6.54 6.67
C THR A 49 3.85 -5.71 5.73
N GLU A 50 2.86 -5.00 6.25
CA GLU A 50 2.06 -4.06 5.47
C GLU A 50 2.96 -3.04 4.78
N GLY A 51 3.86 -2.37 5.51
CA GLY A 51 4.80 -1.41 4.93
C GLY A 51 5.67 -1.97 3.80
N LEU A 52 6.23 -3.17 3.99
CA LEU A 52 7.04 -3.84 2.97
C LEU A 52 6.20 -4.24 1.75
N THR A 53 4.98 -4.73 1.95
CA THR A 53 4.06 -5.06 0.85
C THR A 53 3.76 -3.81 0.01
N LEU A 54 3.54 -2.66 0.64
CA LEU A 54 3.28 -1.41 -0.07
C LEU A 54 4.50 -0.93 -0.88
N CYS A 55 5.68 -0.97 -0.29
CA CYS A 55 6.94 -0.69 -1.00
C CYS A 55 7.14 -1.64 -2.19
N PHE A 56 6.86 -2.93 -1.99
CA PHE A 56 6.96 -3.94 -3.05
C PHE A 56 5.98 -3.67 -4.19
N ILE A 57 4.70 -3.40 -3.90
CA ILE A 57 3.69 -3.09 -4.92
C ILE A 57 4.11 -1.86 -5.73
N GLY A 58 4.50 -0.77 -5.05
CA GLY A 58 4.95 0.45 -5.72
C GLY A 58 6.18 0.20 -6.61
N GLY A 59 7.18 -0.50 -6.08
CA GLY A 59 8.38 -0.86 -6.83
C GLY A 59 8.09 -1.76 -8.03
N LEU A 60 7.25 -2.77 -7.85
CA LEU A 60 6.86 -3.71 -8.91
C LEU A 60 6.17 -2.98 -10.06
N VAL A 61 5.22 -2.09 -9.77
CA VAL A 61 4.54 -1.30 -10.80
C VAL A 61 5.53 -0.42 -11.57
N VAL A 62 6.47 0.25 -10.90
CA VAL A 62 7.54 1.01 -11.58
C VAL A 62 8.36 0.11 -12.48
N VAL A 63 8.80 -1.05 -11.98
CA VAL A 63 9.62 -2.01 -12.72
C VAL A 63 8.93 -2.44 -14.01
N VAL A 64 7.68 -2.92 -13.92
CA VAL A 64 6.97 -3.38 -15.13
C VAL A 64 6.56 -2.24 -16.07
N THR A 65 6.45 -1.01 -15.57
CA THR A 65 6.20 0.17 -16.41
C THR A 65 7.44 0.51 -17.23
N VAL A 66 8.62 0.59 -16.58
CA VAL A 66 9.89 0.99 -17.21
C VAL A 66 10.40 -0.09 -18.16
N TRP A 67 10.42 -1.36 -17.74
CA TRP A 67 11.04 -2.44 -18.50
C TRP A 67 10.04 -3.25 -19.33
N GLY A 68 8.81 -3.42 -18.84
CA GLY A 68 7.76 -4.16 -19.56
C GLY A 68 6.97 -3.30 -20.54
N GLY A 69 6.99 -1.98 -20.38
CA GLY A 69 6.13 -1.04 -21.10
C GLY A 69 4.70 -1.09 -20.57
N SER A 70 4.08 0.09 -20.40
CA SER A 70 2.75 0.24 -19.79
C SER A 70 1.63 -0.48 -20.54
N LYS A 71 1.78 -0.70 -21.85
CA LYS A 71 0.77 -1.33 -22.71
C LYS A 71 0.96 -2.83 -22.91
N SER A 72 2.00 -3.43 -22.34
CA SER A 72 2.18 -4.88 -22.48
C SER A 72 1.09 -5.63 -21.71
N PRO A 73 0.58 -6.77 -22.24
CA PRO A 73 -0.43 -7.56 -21.54
C PRO A 73 0.03 -8.00 -20.14
N ALA A 74 1.31 -8.34 -19.99
CA ALA A 74 1.90 -8.73 -18.71
C ALA A 74 1.87 -7.58 -17.70
N SER A 75 2.27 -6.37 -18.10
CA SER A 75 2.22 -5.18 -17.22
C SER A 75 0.79 -4.82 -16.81
N ILE A 76 -0.18 -4.92 -17.73
CA ILE A 76 -1.60 -4.68 -17.43
C ILE A 76 -2.12 -5.66 -16.36
N VAL A 77 -1.76 -6.94 -16.46
CA VAL A 77 -2.14 -7.93 -15.44
C VAL A 77 -1.57 -7.53 -14.07
N VAL A 78 -0.32 -7.07 -14.01
CA VAL A 78 0.33 -6.62 -12.77
C VAL A 78 -0.34 -5.38 -12.18
N TYR A 79 -0.69 -4.39 -13.01
CA TYR A 79 -1.39 -3.18 -12.52
C TYR A 79 -2.76 -3.53 -11.94
N ARG A 80 -3.51 -4.41 -12.62
CA ARG A 80 -4.84 -4.82 -12.18
C ARG A 80 -4.81 -5.72 -10.96
N SER A 81 -3.88 -6.67 -10.88
CA SER A 81 -3.71 -7.50 -9.67
C SER A 81 -3.29 -6.65 -8.47
N SER A 82 -2.38 -5.68 -8.67
CA SER A 82 -2.00 -4.71 -7.63
C SER A 82 -3.18 -3.84 -7.20
N THR A 83 -4.02 -3.39 -8.14
CA THR A 83 -5.27 -2.66 -7.86
C THR A 83 -6.18 -3.50 -6.97
N VAL A 84 -6.46 -4.75 -7.34
CA VAL A 84 -7.32 -5.66 -6.57
C VAL A 84 -6.76 -5.86 -5.16
N MET A 85 -5.44 -6.08 -5.03
CA MET A 85 -4.81 -6.24 -3.72
C MET A 85 -4.97 -5.00 -2.84
N LEU A 86 -4.75 -3.80 -3.39
CA LEU A 86 -4.94 -2.55 -2.66
C LEU A 86 -6.39 -2.34 -2.22
N VAL A 87 -7.37 -2.74 -3.03
CA VAL A 87 -8.79 -2.73 -2.64
C VAL A 87 -9.05 -3.72 -1.50
N ILE A 88 -8.52 -4.94 -1.57
CA ILE A 88 -8.65 -5.94 -0.49
C ILE A 88 -8.05 -5.39 0.81
N MET A 89 -6.85 -4.80 0.75
CA MET A 89 -6.21 -4.17 1.90
C MET A 89 -7.03 -2.99 2.43
N ALA A 90 -7.60 -2.15 1.55
CA ALA A 90 -8.43 -1.03 1.96
C ALA A 90 -9.68 -1.50 2.72
N VAL A 91 -10.33 -2.54 2.21
CA VAL A 91 -11.48 -3.18 2.86
C VAL A 91 -11.09 -3.76 4.21
N LEU A 92 -10.01 -4.54 4.27
CA LEU A 92 -9.50 -5.10 5.52
C LEU A 92 -9.22 -4.00 6.54
N SER A 93 -8.43 -2.98 6.18
CA SER A 93 -8.07 -1.88 7.07
C SER A 93 -9.29 -1.05 7.50
N LEU A 94 -10.31 -0.90 6.65
CA LEU A 94 -11.55 -0.22 7.00
C LEU A 94 -12.33 -0.94 8.11
N PHE A 95 -12.32 -2.28 8.09
CA PHE A 95 -13.02 -3.11 9.06
C PHE A 95 -12.18 -3.42 10.31
N THR A 96 -10.84 -3.30 10.23
CA THR A 96 -9.93 -3.59 11.34
C THR A 96 -9.23 -2.31 11.84
N GLY A 97 -8.08 -1.95 11.28
CA GLY A 97 -7.20 -0.91 11.76
C GLY A 97 -7.87 0.46 11.91
N ALA A 98 -8.72 0.87 10.96
CA ALA A 98 -9.41 2.15 10.97
C ALA A 98 -10.40 2.30 12.13
N ARG A 99 -10.78 1.19 12.78
CA ARG A 99 -11.60 1.17 13.99
C ARG A 99 -10.79 1.38 15.28
N THR A 100 -9.46 1.48 15.18
CA THR A 100 -8.60 1.83 16.31
C THR A 100 -8.47 3.35 16.48
N PRO A 101 -8.03 3.85 17.64
CA PRO A 101 -7.77 5.28 17.85
C PRO A 101 -6.59 5.80 17.02
N ALA A 102 -5.69 4.92 16.58
CA ALA A 102 -4.46 5.30 15.91
C ALA A 102 -4.74 5.90 14.52
N VAL A 103 -4.39 7.18 14.36
CA VAL A 103 -4.65 7.97 13.14
C VAL A 103 -4.07 7.34 11.88
N PRO A 104 -2.84 6.78 11.85
CA PRO A 104 -2.28 6.21 10.63
C PRO A 104 -3.15 5.10 10.02
N TYR A 105 -3.74 4.23 10.85
CA TYR A 105 -4.64 3.19 10.36
C TYR A 105 -5.92 3.73 9.71
N LYS A 106 -6.36 4.94 10.08
CA LYS A 106 -7.53 5.60 9.46
C LYS A 106 -7.21 6.18 8.08
N ILE A 107 -5.93 6.45 7.81
CA ILE A 107 -5.46 7.01 6.54
C ILE A 107 -5.21 5.90 5.51
N CYS A 108 -4.86 4.67 5.94
CA CYS A 108 -4.60 3.55 5.04
C CYS A 108 -5.74 3.28 4.04
N PRO A 109 -7.02 3.12 4.44
CA PRO A 109 -8.10 2.80 3.49
C PRO A 109 -8.27 3.83 2.36
N PRO A 110 -8.42 5.15 2.62
CA PRO A 110 -8.57 6.12 1.53
C PRO A 110 -7.31 6.23 0.67
N LEU A 111 -6.11 6.08 1.24
CA LEU A 111 -4.87 6.11 0.47
C LEU A 111 -4.76 4.90 -0.46
N PHE A 112 -5.08 3.69 0.01
CA PHE A 112 -5.09 2.47 -0.80
C PHE A 112 -6.11 2.56 -1.94
N MET A 113 -7.32 3.05 -1.66
CA MET A 113 -8.34 3.25 -2.70
C MET A 113 -7.92 4.29 -3.74
N THR A 114 -7.25 5.37 -3.31
CA THR A 114 -6.73 6.39 -4.22
C THR A 114 -5.68 5.80 -5.16
N VAL A 115 -4.69 5.07 -4.63
CA VAL A 115 -3.67 4.43 -5.47
C VAL A 115 -4.26 3.34 -6.36
N ALA A 116 -5.20 2.55 -5.85
CA ALA A 116 -5.92 1.56 -6.65
C ALA A 116 -6.63 2.21 -7.86
N ALA A 117 -7.29 3.36 -7.66
CA ALA A 117 -7.90 4.11 -8.74
C ALA A 117 -6.85 4.60 -9.76
N LEU A 118 -5.71 5.12 -9.29
CA LEU A 118 -4.62 5.55 -10.18
C LEU A 118 -4.06 4.39 -11.02
N TYR A 119 -3.84 3.22 -10.41
CA TYR A 119 -3.36 2.03 -11.13
C TYR A 119 -4.38 1.49 -12.11
N PHE A 120 -5.66 1.45 -11.72
CA PHE A 120 -6.73 1.02 -12.60
C PHE A 120 -6.84 1.94 -13.81
N LEU A 121 -6.95 3.25 -13.59
CA LEU A 121 -7.05 4.24 -14.66
C LEU A 121 -5.79 4.27 -15.53
N GLY A 122 -4.60 4.18 -14.92
CA GLY A 122 -3.33 4.08 -15.63
C GLY A 122 -3.21 2.82 -16.50
N SER A 123 -3.92 1.75 -16.17
CA SER A 123 -3.99 0.52 -16.98
C SER A 123 -5.00 0.58 -18.13
N LEU A 124 -5.82 1.64 -18.22
CA LEU A 124 -6.83 1.81 -19.28
C LEU A 124 -6.37 2.70 -20.45
N PHE A 125 -5.44 3.64 -20.20
CA PHE A 125 -5.01 4.67 -21.15
C PHE A 125 -3.53 4.53 -21.51
#